data_AF-A0A379TFY4-F1
#
_entry.id   AF-A0A379TFY4-F1
#
_cell.length_a   1.000
_cell.length_b   1.000
_cell.length_c   1.000
_cell.angle_alpha   90.00
_cell.angle_beta   90.00
_cell.angle_gamma   90.00
#
_symmetry.space_group_name_H-M   'P 1'
#
loop_
_entity.id
_entity.type
_entity.pdbx_description
1 polymer ?
#
loop_
_entity_poly.entity_id
_entity_poly.type
_entity_poly.pdbx_seq_one_letter_code
_entity_poly.pdbx_strand_id
1 'polypeptide(L)'
;MEKAATGEAREADEIDEEQPRVIVAGFGRFGQIAGRLLLSSGVKMVVLDHDPDHIETLRKFGMKVFYGDATRMDLLESAGAAKAEVLINAIDDPQTNLQLSELVKTHFPHLQIIARARDVDHYIRLRQAGVAMPERETFESALKSGRQALEALGLGRYEARERADLFRHFNTQMVEEMAKGENDPLSRAAAYKRTSAMLSEIITEDREHLSLIQRHGWQGTAEGKHTGDIADEPQVKPST
;
A
#
# COMPACT_ATOMS: atom_id res chain seq x y z
N MET A 1 -14.69 -36.34 -40.09
CA MET A 1 -14.44 -34.96 -40.53
C MET A 1 -14.98 -34.05 -39.45
N GLU A 2 -14.08 -33.60 -38.58
CA GLU A 2 -14.33 -32.80 -37.39
C GLU A 2 -14.09 -31.33 -37.78
N LYS A 3 -15.12 -30.48 -37.69
CA LYS A 3 -15.00 -29.06 -38.03
C LYS A 3 -14.47 -28.31 -36.82
N ALA A 4 -13.24 -27.83 -36.95
CA ALA A 4 -12.60 -26.92 -36.02
C ALA A 4 -13.41 -25.61 -35.89
N ALA A 5 -13.68 -25.21 -34.64
CA ALA A 5 -14.24 -23.90 -34.31
C ALA A 5 -13.12 -22.86 -34.44
N THR A 6 -13.29 -21.93 -35.38
CA THR A 6 -12.44 -20.77 -35.59
C THR A 6 -12.57 -19.80 -34.41
N GLY A 7 -11.46 -19.56 -33.71
CA GLY A 7 -11.37 -18.52 -32.69
C GLY A 7 -11.44 -17.14 -33.34
N GLU A 8 -12.53 -16.42 -33.10
CA GLU A 8 -12.66 -15.01 -33.46
C GLU A 8 -11.70 -14.18 -32.60
N ALA A 9 -10.66 -13.64 -33.23
CA ALA A 9 -9.86 -12.57 -32.68
C ALA A 9 -10.76 -11.33 -32.54
N ARG A 10 -11.14 -11.00 -31.30
CA ARG A 10 -12.00 -9.85 -31.00
C ARG A 10 -11.23 -8.55 -31.19
N GLU A 11 -11.79 -7.64 -31.98
CA GLU A 11 -11.25 -6.29 -32.22
C GLU A 11 -11.25 -5.47 -30.93
N ALA A 12 -10.17 -4.72 -30.71
CA ALA A 12 -10.00 -3.85 -29.55
C ALA A 12 -10.93 -2.62 -29.66
N ASP A 13 -11.62 -2.28 -28.58
CA ASP A 13 -12.59 -1.16 -28.54
C ASP A 13 -11.94 0.20 -28.90
N GLU A 14 -12.56 0.97 -29.82
CA GLU A 14 -12.12 2.30 -30.29
C GLU A 14 -12.05 3.36 -29.17
N ILE A 15 -11.12 4.32 -29.30
CA ILE A 15 -10.74 5.32 -28.28
C ILE A 15 -11.68 6.53 -28.34
N ASP A 16 -12.45 6.73 -27.27
CA ASP A 16 -13.22 7.97 -27.02
C ASP A 16 -12.27 9.15 -26.77
N GLU A 17 -12.60 10.36 -27.23
CA GLU A 17 -11.69 11.53 -27.30
C GLU A 17 -11.16 12.00 -25.92
N GLU A 18 -11.77 11.56 -24.82
CA GLU A 18 -11.29 11.83 -23.46
C GLU A 18 -10.27 10.78 -23.01
N GLN A 19 -8.99 11.13 -23.14
CA GLN A 19 -7.90 10.24 -22.78
C GLN A 19 -7.89 9.90 -21.28
N PRO A 20 -7.74 8.61 -20.91
CA PRO A 20 -7.75 8.18 -19.52
C PRO A 20 -6.54 8.73 -18.77
N ARG A 21 -6.76 9.27 -17.56
CA ARG A 21 -5.66 9.73 -16.69
C ARG A 21 -4.98 8.58 -15.97
N VAL A 22 -5.70 7.47 -15.76
CA VAL A 22 -5.22 6.31 -15.00
C VAL A 22 -5.39 5.03 -15.81
N ILE A 23 -4.38 4.17 -15.79
CA ILE A 23 -4.45 2.78 -16.27
C ILE A 23 -4.35 1.85 -15.07
N VAL A 24 -5.22 0.83 -15.01
CA VAL A 24 -5.16 -0.23 -13.99
C VAL A 24 -4.84 -1.55 -14.69
N ALA A 25 -3.66 -2.09 -14.44
CA ALA A 25 -3.24 -3.39 -14.96
C ALA A 25 -3.50 -4.50 -13.93
N GLY A 26 -4.42 -5.41 -14.25
CA GLY A 26 -4.95 -6.44 -13.36
C GLY A 26 -6.17 -5.93 -12.58
N PHE A 27 -7.33 -6.55 -12.79
CA PHE A 27 -8.60 -6.21 -12.16
C PHE A 27 -9.18 -7.35 -11.32
N GLY A 28 -8.29 -8.11 -10.66
CA GLY A 28 -8.66 -8.99 -9.57
C GLY A 28 -9.03 -8.23 -8.29
N ARG A 29 -8.98 -8.92 -7.14
CA ARG A 29 -9.36 -8.35 -5.82
C ARG A 29 -8.70 -7.01 -5.50
N PHE A 30 -7.41 -6.86 -5.79
CA PHE A 30 -6.67 -5.63 -5.52
C PHE A 30 -7.09 -4.50 -6.47
N GLY A 31 -7.02 -4.75 -7.78
CA GLY A 31 -7.39 -3.78 -8.81
C GLY A 31 -8.85 -3.32 -8.73
N GLN A 32 -9.77 -4.22 -8.37
CA GLN A 32 -11.18 -3.88 -8.14
C GLN A 32 -11.37 -2.84 -7.04
N ILE A 33 -10.69 -3.00 -5.90
CA ILE A 33 -10.81 -2.06 -4.78
C ILE A 33 -10.18 -0.71 -5.14
N ALA A 34 -8.98 -0.72 -5.73
CA ALA A 34 -8.30 0.50 -6.18
C ALA A 34 -9.12 1.24 -7.25
N GLY A 35 -9.61 0.52 -8.26
CA GLY A 35 -10.45 1.08 -9.32
C GLY A 35 -11.76 1.63 -8.79
N ARG A 36 -12.47 0.90 -7.92
CA ARG A 36 -13.73 1.42 -7.32
C ARG A 36 -13.53 2.68 -6.49
N LEU A 37 -12.41 2.78 -5.76
CA LEU A 37 -12.06 4.00 -5.02
C LEU A 37 -11.89 5.19 -5.98
N LEU A 38 -11.17 5.00 -7.08
CA LEU A 38 -10.96 6.02 -8.11
C LEU A 38 -12.27 6.41 -8.82
N LEU A 39 -13.13 5.44 -9.17
CA LEU A 39 -14.44 5.69 -9.75
C LEU A 39 -15.32 6.54 -8.85
N SER A 40 -15.33 6.25 -7.54
CA SER A 40 -16.10 7.02 -6.57
C SER A 40 -15.65 8.48 -6.46
N SER A 41 -14.43 8.77 -6.92
CA SER A 41 -13.85 10.12 -6.99
C SER A 41 -14.01 10.77 -8.36
N GLY A 42 -14.74 10.16 -9.30
CA GLY A 42 -14.94 10.68 -10.66
C GLY A 42 -13.71 10.54 -11.58
N VAL A 43 -12.72 9.72 -11.21
CA VAL A 43 -11.50 9.53 -12.01
C VAL A 43 -11.80 8.58 -13.17
N LYS A 44 -11.52 9.05 -14.39
CA LYS A 44 -11.58 8.25 -15.61
C LYS A 44 -10.37 7.34 -15.70
N MET A 45 -10.61 6.05 -15.87
CA MET A 45 -9.55 5.05 -15.98
C MET A 45 -9.83 4.04 -17.08
N VAL A 46 -8.76 3.42 -17.57
CA VAL A 46 -8.81 2.23 -18.41
C VAL A 46 -8.31 1.03 -17.61
N VAL A 47 -8.95 -0.11 -17.80
CA VAL A 47 -8.56 -1.37 -17.17
C VAL A 47 -7.98 -2.33 -18.21
N LEU A 48 -6.87 -2.96 -17.86
CA LEU A 48 -6.27 -4.09 -18.58
C LEU A 48 -6.43 -5.35 -17.73
N ASP A 49 -7.11 -6.36 -18.25
CA ASP A 49 -7.24 -7.67 -17.57
C ASP A 49 -7.22 -8.81 -18.61
N HIS A 50 -6.71 -9.97 -18.19
CA HIS A 50 -6.68 -11.20 -18.98
C HIS A 50 -7.77 -12.20 -18.54
N ASP A 51 -8.53 -11.89 -17.50
CA ASP A 51 -9.67 -12.69 -17.04
C ASP A 51 -10.99 -12.18 -17.68
N PRO A 52 -11.66 -13.00 -18.52
CA PRO A 52 -12.91 -12.60 -19.16
C PRO A 52 -14.07 -12.39 -18.16
N ASP A 53 -14.06 -13.04 -17.00
CA ASP A 53 -15.15 -12.96 -16.02
C ASP A 53 -15.25 -11.55 -15.40
N HIS A 54 -14.11 -10.86 -15.30
CA HIS A 54 -14.08 -9.48 -14.82
C HIS A 54 -14.75 -8.52 -15.82
N ILE A 55 -14.62 -8.74 -17.13
CA ILE A 55 -15.05 -7.80 -18.17
C ILE A 55 -16.54 -7.48 -18.10
N GLU A 56 -17.39 -8.49 -17.94
CA GLU A 56 -18.85 -8.28 -17.91
C GLU A 56 -19.28 -7.41 -16.74
N THR A 57 -18.61 -7.57 -15.60
CA THR A 57 -18.85 -6.77 -14.41
C THR A 57 -18.46 -5.31 -14.66
N LEU A 58 -17.36 -5.07 -15.36
CA LEU A 58 -16.81 -3.73 -15.61
C LEU A 58 -17.58 -2.94 -16.66
N ARG A 59 -18.08 -3.60 -17.70
CA ARG A 59 -18.94 -2.94 -18.70
C ARG A 59 -20.21 -2.38 -18.07
N LYS A 60 -20.77 -3.03 -17.04
CA LYS A 60 -21.94 -2.52 -16.29
C LYS A 60 -21.65 -1.21 -15.56
N PHE A 61 -20.39 -0.92 -15.25
CA PHE A 61 -19.96 0.33 -14.62
C PHE A 61 -19.47 1.38 -15.62
N GLY A 62 -19.66 1.14 -16.94
CA GLY A 62 -19.24 2.07 -17.98
C GLY A 62 -17.72 2.24 -18.10
N MET A 63 -16.94 1.29 -17.56
CA MET A 63 -15.48 1.32 -17.68
C MET A 63 -15.04 0.75 -19.04
N LYS A 64 -14.05 1.42 -19.64
CA LYS A 64 -13.36 0.89 -20.81
C LYS A 64 -12.35 -0.18 -20.35
N VAL A 65 -12.52 -1.39 -20.86
CA VAL A 65 -11.70 -2.55 -20.50
C VAL A 65 -11.09 -3.13 -21.76
N PHE A 66 -9.78 -3.27 -21.77
CA PHE A 66 -9.10 -4.04 -22.79
C PHE A 66 -8.75 -5.41 -22.25
N TYR A 67 -9.13 -6.42 -23.02
CA TYR A 67 -8.79 -7.80 -22.73
C TYR A 67 -7.42 -8.14 -23.30
N GLY A 68 -6.52 -8.62 -22.46
CA GLY A 68 -5.23 -9.11 -22.91
C GLY A 68 -4.15 -9.06 -21.83
N ASP A 69 -2.97 -9.55 -22.21
CA ASP A 69 -1.77 -9.47 -21.39
C ASP A 69 -1.29 -8.01 -21.30
N ALA A 70 -1.28 -7.47 -20.10
CA ALA A 70 -0.86 -6.10 -19.82
C ALA A 70 0.64 -5.85 -20.13
N THR A 71 1.46 -6.89 -20.29
CA THR A 71 2.87 -6.75 -20.70
C THR A 71 3.06 -6.50 -22.19
N ARG A 72 1.99 -6.53 -22.98
CA ARG A 72 2.02 -6.23 -24.41
C ARG A 72 2.07 -4.73 -24.67
N MET A 73 3.07 -4.29 -25.44
CA MET A 73 3.27 -2.88 -25.78
C MET A 73 2.08 -2.28 -26.54
N ASP A 74 1.56 -3.00 -27.54
CA ASP A 74 0.44 -2.55 -28.37
C ASP A 74 -0.83 -2.35 -27.54
N LEU A 75 -1.02 -3.17 -26.50
CA LEU A 75 -2.14 -3.02 -25.56
C LEU A 75 -1.98 -1.79 -24.66
N LEU A 76 -0.77 -1.52 -24.18
CA LEU A 76 -0.47 -0.33 -23.38
C LEU A 76 -0.63 0.96 -24.18
N GLU A 77 -0.17 0.96 -25.44
CA GLU A 77 -0.37 2.08 -26.37
C GLU A 77 -1.86 2.32 -26.63
N SER A 78 -2.62 1.26 -26.91
CA SER A 78 -4.08 1.33 -27.13
C SER A 78 -4.83 1.80 -25.88
N ALA A 79 -4.32 1.47 -24.69
CA ALA A 79 -4.84 1.93 -23.41
C ALA A 79 -4.50 3.39 -23.10
N GLY A 80 -3.67 4.04 -23.92
CA GLY A 80 -3.29 5.44 -23.75
C GLY A 80 -2.11 5.66 -22.82
N ALA A 81 -1.23 4.67 -22.62
CA ALA A 81 -0.07 4.78 -21.72
C ALA A 81 0.87 5.95 -22.07
N ALA A 82 0.86 6.41 -23.32
CA ALA A 82 1.63 7.57 -23.77
C ALA A 82 1.14 8.93 -23.25
N LYS A 83 -0.09 9.00 -22.71
CA LYS A 83 -0.65 10.24 -22.14
C LYS A 83 -1.26 10.06 -20.75
N ALA A 84 -1.42 8.82 -20.29
CA ALA A 84 -1.83 8.55 -18.93
C ALA A 84 -0.83 9.15 -17.93
N GLU A 85 -1.32 9.53 -16.76
CA GLU A 85 -0.51 10.11 -15.70
C GLU A 85 -0.06 9.05 -14.69
N VAL A 86 -0.93 8.07 -14.43
CA VAL A 86 -0.71 7.03 -13.43
C VAL A 86 -1.03 5.64 -13.97
N LEU A 87 -0.13 4.70 -13.73
CA LEU A 87 -0.35 3.26 -13.87
C LEU A 87 -0.43 2.62 -12.48
N ILE A 88 -1.56 1.99 -12.19
CA ILE A 88 -1.69 1.06 -11.07
C ILE A 88 -1.39 -0.33 -11.59
N ASN A 89 -0.22 -0.86 -11.25
CA ASN A 89 0.16 -2.23 -11.55
C ASN A 89 -0.32 -3.16 -10.42
N ALA A 90 -1.51 -3.74 -10.59
CA ALA A 90 -2.19 -4.58 -9.61
C ALA A 90 -2.04 -6.09 -9.87
N ILE A 91 -1.20 -6.48 -10.83
CA ILE A 91 -0.88 -7.88 -11.18
C ILE A 91 -0.33 -8.61 -9.94
N ASP A 92 -0.81 -9.83 -9.70
CA ASP A 92 -0.46 -10.67 -8.55
C ASP A 92 0.83 -11.46 -8.74
N ASP A 93 1.12 -11.93 -9.95
CA ASP A 93 2.38 -12.59 -10.26
C ASP A 93 3.57 -11.61 -10.17
N PRO A 94 4.56 -11.86 -9.29
CA PRO A 94 5.68 -10.94 -9.10
C PRO A 94 6.58 -10.76 -10.34
N GLN A 95 6.70 -11.77 -11.20
CA GLN A 95 7.56 -11.66 -12.39
C GLN A 95 6.88 -10.82 -13.47
N THR A 96 5.60 -11.09 -13.75
CA THR A 96 4.81 -10.30 -14.70
C THR A 96 4.66 -8.84 -14.22
N ASN A 97 4.47 -8.62 -12.92
CA ASN A 97 4.39 -7.28 -12.34
C ASN A 97 5.70 -6.50 -12.54
N LEU A 98 6.84 -7.13 -12.25
CA LEU A 98 8.15 -6.50 -12.45
C LEU A 98 8.43 -6.21 -13.93
N GLN A 99 8.15 -7.18 -14.81
CA GLN A 99 8.30 -7.03 -16.26
C GLN A 99 7.49 -5.84 -16.80
N LEU A 100 6.22 -5.71 -16.38
CA LEU A 100 5.40 -4.57 -16.77
C LEU A 100 5.99 -3.25 -16.26
N SER A 101 6.48 -3.24 -15.02
CA SER A 101 7.06 -2.04 -14.42
C SER A 101 8.32 -1.57 -15.17
N GLU A 102 9.20 -2.49 -15.55
CA GLU A 102 10.41 -2.21 -16.33
C GLU A 102 10.09 -1.71 -17.75
N LEU A 103 9.13 -2.36 -18.41
CA LEU A 103 8.67 -1.96 -19.74
C LEU A 103 8.10 -0.55 -19.72
N VAL A 104 7.24 -0.24 -18.75
CA VAL A 104 6.64 1.09 -18.62
C VAL A 104 7.68 2.15 -18.29
N LYS A 105 8.63 1.84 -17.41
CA LYS A 105 9.76 2.75 -17.13
C LYS A 105 10.59 3.07 -18.36
N THR A 106 10.78 2.10 -19.23
CA THR A 106 11.60 2.24 -20.44
C THR A 106 10.88 3.06 -21.51
N HIS A 107 9.60 2.79 -21.75
CA HIS A 107 8.85 3.36 -22.87
C HIS A 107 7.99 4.59 -22.51
N PHE A 108 7.55 4.68 -21.26
CA PHE A 108 6.68 5.76 -20.76
C PHE A 108 7.27 6.39 -19.49
N PRO A 109 8.43 7.07 -19.57
CA PRO A 109 9.14 7.57 -18.38
C PRO A 109 8.36 8.63 -17.58
N HIS A 110 7.34 9.26 -18.19
CA HIS A 110 6.44 10.21 -17.54
C HIS A 110 5.33 9.53 -16.73
N LEU A 111 5.02 8.26 -17.02
CA LEU A 111 3.92 7.51 -16.40
C LEU A 111 4.32 7.09 -14.99
N GLN A 112 3.61 7.60 -13.99
CA GLN A 112 3.88 7.26 -12.59
C GLN A 112 3.37 5.87 -12.27
N ILE A 113 4.21 5.02 -11.68
CA ILE A 113 3.87 3.64 -11.37
C ILE A 113 3.59 3.50 -9.87
N ILE A 114 2.37 3.04 -9.54
CA ILE A 114 1.99 2.52 -8.22
C ILE A 114 1.86 1.02 -8.38
N ALA A 115 2.72 0.24 -7.72
CA ALA A 115 2.79 -1.20 -7.94
C ALA A 115 2.39 -2.00 -6.70
N ARG A 116 1.61 -3.05 -6.91
CA ARG A 116 1.37 -4.08 -5.89
C ARG A 116 2.64 -4.92 -5.72
N ALA A 117 3.17 -4.93 -4.51
CA ALA A 117 4.22 -5.84 -4.08
C ALA A 117 3.59 -7.02 -3.31
N ARG A 118 4.06 -8.23 -3.60
CA ARG A 118 3.57 -9.45 -2.93
C ARG A 118 4.13 -9.57 -1.51
N ASP A 119 5.41 -9.27 -1.37
CA ASP A 119 6.19 -9.39 -0.15
C ASP A 119 7.35 -8.38 -0.15
N VAL A 120 8.24 -8.48 0.84
CA VAL A 120 9.41 -7.59 0.98
C VAL A 120 10.41 -7.77 -0.16
N ASP A 121 10.60 -9.00 -0.65
CA ASP A 121 11.55 -9.27 -1.74
C ASP A 121 11.08 -8.66 -3.05
N HIS A 122 9.79 -8.83 -3.35
CA HIS A 122 9.17 -8.19 -4.51
C HIS A 122 9.18 -6.67 -4.37
N TYR A 123 8.90 -6.13 -3.17
CA TYR A 123 9.01 -4.69 -2.90
C TYR A 123 10.41 -4.14 -3.24
N ILE A 124 11.46 -4.80 -2.73
CA ILE A 124 12.85 -4.39 -2.98
C ILE A 124 13.16 -4.39 -4.48
N ARG A 125 12.77 -5.44 -5.20
CA ARG A 125 12.97 -5.52 -6.67
C ARG A 125 12.26 -4.37 -7.40
N LEU A 126 11.03 -4.04 -7.02
CA LEU A 126 10.29 -2.93 -7.61
C LEU A 126 10.97 -1.58 -7.32
N ARG A 127 11.46 -1.36 -6.10
CA ARG A 127 12.23 -0.15 -5.75
C ARG A 127 13.51 -0.05 -6.58
N GLN A 128 14.23 -1.15 -6.75
CA GLN A 128 15.45 -1.23 -7.58
C GLN A 128 15.17 -1.01 -9.07
N ALA A 129 14.00 -1.45 -9.56
CA ALA A 129 13.50 -1.13 -10.91
C ALA A 129 13.01 0.34 -11.05
N GLY A 130 13.17 1.16 -10.01
CA GLY A 130 12.83 2.59 -10.02
C GLY A 130 11.35 2.89 -9.78
N VAL A 131 10.55 1.92 -9.36
CA VAL A 131 9.16 2.17 -8.93
C VAL A 131 9.20 2.92 -7.60
N ALA A 132 8.60 4.12 -7.58
CA ALA A 132 8.64 4.99 -6.42
C ALA A 132 7.67 4.56 -5.31
N MET A 133 6.51 3.99 -5.69
CA MET A 133 5.42 3.69 -4.77
C MET A 133 4.95 2.23 -4.86
N PRO A 134 5.75 1.24 -4.43
CA PRO A 134 5.25 -0.12 -4.24
C PRO A 134 4.43 -0.22 -2.95
N GLU A 135 3.35 -0.99 -2.95
CA GLU A 135 2.49 -1.24 -1.80
C GLU A 135 2.38 -2.74 -1.53
N ARG A 136 2.67 -3.17 -0.29
CA ARG A 136 2.64 -4.60 0.06
C ARG A 136 1.22 -5.07 0.30
N GLU A 137 0.76 -6.04 -0.49
CA GLU A 137 -0.66 -6.41 -0.60
C GLU A 137 -1.38 -6.74 0.71
N THR A 138 -0.68 -7.31 1.69
CA THR A 138 -1.27 -7.74 2.98
C THR A 138 -0.90 -6.83 4.15
N PHE A 139 0.02 -5.88 3.96
CA PHE A 139 0.66 -5.19 5.08
C PHE A 139 -0.32 -4.34 5.89
N GLU A 140 -1.08 -3.45 5.25
CA GLU A 140 -2.07 -2.61 5.95
C GLU A 140 -3.22 -3.44 6.55
N SER A 141 -3.61 -4.53 5.89
CA SER A 141 -4.64 -5.45 6.41
C SER A 141 -4.15 -6.18 7.67
N ALA A 142 -2.88 -6.57 7.71
CA ALA A 142 -2.25 -7.16 8.88
C ALA A 142 -2.14 -6.15 10.03
N LEU A 143 -1.75 -4.90 9.77
CA LEU A 143 -1.73 -3.84 10.79
C LEU A 143 -3.12 -3.59 11.40
N LYS A 144 -4.16 -3.53 10.55
CA LYS A 144 -5.54 -3.41 11.02
C LYS A 144 -5.95 -4.58 11.91
N SER A 145 -5.57 -5.81 11.55
CA SER A 145 -5.85 -7.01 12.35
C SER A 145 -5.12 -6.97 13.69
N GLY A 146 -3.85 -6.55 13.71
CA GLY A 146 -3.08 -6.33 14.93
C GLY A 146 -3.70 -5.29 15.85
N ARG A 147 -4.20 -4.18 15.31
CA ARG A 147 -4.95 -3.17 16.07
C ARG A 147 -6.20 -3.74 16.72
N GLN A 148 -7.00 -4.50 15.98
CA GLN A 148 -8.20 -5.14 16.50
C GLN A 148 -7.88 -6.13 17.63
N ALA A 149 -6.75 -6.85 17.53
CA ALA A 149 -6.27 -7.71 18.60
C ALA A 149 -5.87 -6.90 19.85
N LEU A 150 -5.14 -5.79 19.70
CA LEU A 150 -4.81 -4.89 20.82
C LEU A 150 -6.06 -4.34 21.51
N GLU A 151 -7.05 -3.91 20.73
CA GLU A 151 -8.34 -3.44 21.24
C GLU A 151 -9.08 -4.54 22.03
N ALA A 152 -9.10 -5.76 21.51
CA ALA A 152 -9.71 -6.92 22.19
C ALA A 152 -8.98 -7.30 23.49
N LEU A 153 -7.69 -6.98 23.62
CA LEU A 153 -6.89 -7.14 24.83
C LEU A 153 -7.03 -5.97 25.82
N GLY A 154 -7.90 -5.00 25.53
CA GLY A 154 -8.24 -3.90 26.44
C GLY A 154 -7.50 -2.59 26.16
N LEU A 155 -6.73 -2.50 25.08
CA LEU A 155 -6.07 -1.25 24.69
C LEU A 155 -7.07 -0.26 24.08
N GLY A 156 -6.89 1.04 24.34
CA GLY A 156 -7.74 2.07 23.74
C GLY A 156 -7.59 2.13 22.22
N ARG A 157 -8.68 2.42 21.48
CA ARG A 157 -8.65 2.46 19.99
C ARG A 157 -7.64 3.46 19.43
N TYR A 158 -7.51 4.61 20.08
CA TYR A 158 -6.54 5.64 19.70
C TYR A 158 -5.10 5.14 19.92
N GLU A 159 -4.82 4.62 21.11
CA GLU A 159 -3.50 4.06 21.46
C GLU A 159 -3.11 2.89 20.55
N ALA A 160 -4.04 1.97 20.25
CA ALA A 160 -3.79 0.87 19.32
C ALA A 160 -3.45 1.38 17.91
N ARG A 161 -4.11 2.46 17.45
CA ARG A 161 -3.80 3.11 16.18
C ARG A 161 -2.40 3.73 16.21
N GLU A 162 -2.08 4.52 17.23
CA GLU A 162 -0.75 5.16 17.35
C GLU A 162 0.38 4.12 17.32
N ARG A 163 0.21 3.01 18.03
CA ARG A 163 1.19 1.90 17.99
C ARG A 163 1.35 1.29 16.61
N ALA A 164 0.26 1.13 15.86
CA ALA A 164 0.33 0.63 14.50
C ALA A 164 0.96 1.65 13.54
N ASP A 165 0.71 2.94 13.74
CA ASP A 165 1.26 4.02 12.93
C ASP A 165 2.78 4.15 13.16
N LEU A 166 3.23 4.00 14.41
CA LEU A 166 4.64 3.91 14.77
C LEU A 166 5.31 2.67 14.15
N PHE A 167 4.69 1.49 14.27
CA PHE A 167 5.20 0.27 13.65
C PHE A 167 5.31 0.41 12.13
N ARG A 168 4.30 1.00 11.47
CA ARG A 168 4.32 1.28 10.03
C ARG A 168 5.54 2.11 9.65
N HIS A 169 5.76 3.23 10.36
CA HIS A 169 6.87 4.13 10.08
C HIS A 169 8.21 3.41 10.07
N PHE A 170 8.51 2.67 11.15
CA PHE A 170 9.78 1.94 11.28
C PHE A 170 9.91 0.77 10.32
N ASN A 171 8.81 0.04 10.08
CA ASN A 171 8.84 -1.07 9.13
C ASN A 171 9.11 -0.58 7.71
N THR A 172 8.50 0.54 7.29
CA THR A 172 8.76 1.16 5.99
C THR A 172 10.19 1.66 5.89
N GLN A 173 10.72 2.34 6.92
CA GLN A 173 12.12 2.77 6.94
C GLN A 173 13.10 1.60 6.82
N MET A 174 12.86 0.52 7.57
CA MET A 174 13.68 -0.69 7.51
C MET A 174 13.70 -1.29 6.10
N VAL A 175 12.54 -1.42 5.46
CA VAL A 175 12.46 -2.00 4.10
C VAL A 175 13.10 -1.07 3.07
N GLU A 176 12.96 0.25 3.22
CA GLU A 176 13.66 1.23 2.36
C GLU A 176 15.19 1.16 2.52
N GLU A 177 15.71 0.97 3.75
CA GLU A 177 17.14 0.71 3.97
C GLU A 177 17.59 -0.57 3.28
N MET A 178 16.81 -1.65 3.40
CA MET A 178 17.08 -2.93 2.73
C MET A 178 17.07 -2.80 1.21
N ALA A 179 16.19 -1.95 0.65
CA ALA A 179 16.13 -1.72 -0.79
C ALA A 179 17.36 -0.97 -1.34
N LYS A 180 17.98 -0.12 -0.52
CA LYS A 180 19.22 0.62 -0.84
C LYS A 180 20.48 -0.20 -0.61
N GLY A 181 20.44 -1.16 0.31
CA GLY A 181 21.58 -2.00 0.69
C GLY A 181 21.84 -3.17 -0.28
N GLU A 182 22.88 -3.94 0.03
CA GLU A 182 23.13 -5.21 -0.66
C GLU A 182 22.04 -6.23 -0.32
N ASN A 183 21.64 -7.01 -1.32
CA ASN A 183 20.55 -7.96 -1.21
C ASN A 183 21.02 -9.30 -0.60
N ASP A 184 21.78 -9.24 0.49
CA ASP A 184 22.32 -10.42 1.17
C ASP A 184 21.58 -10.75 2.49
N PRO A 185 21.49 -12.02 2.90
CA PRO A 185 20.75 -12.43 4.09
C PRO A 185 21.25 -11.82 5.42
N LEU A 186 22.55 -11.52 5.53
CA LEU A 186 23.13 -10.98 6.76
C LEU A 186 22.74 -9.51 6.95
N SER A 187 22.81 -8.71 5.88
CA SER A 187 22.34 -7.32 5.90
C SER A 187 20.85 -7.23 6.23
N ARG A 188 20.02 -8.12 5.69
CA ARG A 188 18.59 -8.21 6.02
C ARG A 188 18.35 -8.55 7.49
N ALA A 189 19.07 -9.54 8.02
CA ALA A 189 18.95 -9.92 9.43
C ALA A 189 19.41 -8.80 10.37
N ALA A 190 20.45 -8.05 10.01
CA ALA A 190 20.93 -6.91 10.76
C ALA A 190 19.93 -5.75 10.76
N ALA A 191 19.31 -5.43 9.62
CA ALA A 191 18.26 -4.43 9.51
C ALA A 191 17.06 -4.79 10.41
N TYR A 192 16.60 -6.04 10.34
CA TYR A 192 15.50 -6.52 11.19
C TYR A 192 15.80 -6.42 12.69
N LYS A 193 17.01 -6.84 13.12
CA LYS A 193 17.43 -6.73 14.52
C LYS A 193 17.45 -5.28 15.02
N ARG A 194 17.97 -4.35 14.21
CA ARG A 194 17.99 -2.91 14.57
C ARG A 194 16.58 -2.36 14.75
N THR A 195 15.69 -2.62 13.80
CA THR A 195 14.29 -2.15 13.87
C THR A 195 13.53 -2.79 15.02
N SER A 196 13.74 -4.09 15.29
CA SER A 196 13.12 -4.77 16.43
C SER A 196 13.60 -4.22 17.78
N ALA A 197 14.89 -3.90 17.90
CA ALA A 197 15.44 -3.27 19.10
C ALA A 197 14.82 -1.88 19.32
N MET A 198 14.79 -1.05 18.27
CA MET A 198 14.20 0.29 18.31
C MET A 198 12.70 0.28 18.67
N LEU A 199 11.93 -0.63 18.07
CA LEU A 199 10.50 -0.79 18.42
C LEU A 199 10.32 -1.21 19.88
N SER A 200 11.18 -2.10 20.38
CA SER A 200 11.09 -2.57 21.77
C SER A 200 11.44 -1.46 22.76
N GLU A 201 12.45 -0.66 22.47
CA GLU A 201 12.87 0.50 23.26
C GLU A 201 11.74 1.53 23.33
N ILE A 202 11.17 1.93 22.19
CA ILE A 202 10.09 2.92 22.15
C ILE A 202 8.82 2.40 22.81
N ILE A 203 8.47 1.11 22.65
CA ILE A 203 7.32 0.52 23.37
C ILE A 203 7.56 0.52 24.88
N THR A 204 8.80 0.30 25.31
CA THR A 204 9.17 0.31 26.73
C THR A 204 9.10 1.72 27.29
N GLU A 205 9.69 2.70 26.59
CA GLU A 205 9.59 4.12 26.93
C GLU A 205 8.13 4.60 26.94
N ASP A 206 7.33 4.24 25.95
CA ASP A 206 5.91 4.63 25.87
C ASP A 206 5.09 3.99 26.98
N ARG A 207 5.38 2.73 27.37
CA ARG A 207 4.77 2.09 28.54
C ARG A 207 5.16 2.79 29.83
N GLU A 208 6.43 3.17 29.98
CA GLU A 208 6.91 3.90 31.16
C GLU A 208 6.29 5.30 31.23
N HIS A 209 6.23 6.01 30.10
CA HIS A 209 5.63 7.34 29.97
C HIS A 209 4.11 7.32 30.21
N LEU A 210 3.40 6.31 29.68
CA LEU A 210 1.97 6.11 29.96
C LEU A 210 1.73 5.68 31.41
N SER A 211 2.62 4.92 32.03
CA SER A 211 2.52 4.59 33.47
C SER A 211 2.72 5.82 34.37
N LEU A 212 3.55 6.77 33.93
CA LEU A 212 3.74 8.07 34.59
C LEU A 212 2.49 8.95 34.41
N ILE A 213 1.92 9.03 33.20
CA ILE A 213 0.69 9.77 32.91
C ILE A 213 -0.54 9.14 33.59
N GLN A 214 -0.62 7.82 33.73
CA GLN A 214 -1.71 7.16 34.47
C GLN A 214 -1.56 7.30 35.99
N ARG A 215 -0.33 7.36 36.52
CA ARG A 215 -0.08 7.65 37.95
C ARG A 215 -0.39 9.11 38.30
N HIS A 216 -0.12 10.02 37.36
CA HIS A 216 -0.49 11.43 37.44
C HIS A 216 -1.63 11.69 36.44
N GLY A 217 -2.82 11.11 36.71
CA GLY A 217 -4.03 11.47 35.96
C GLY A 217 -4.14 12.99 35.87
N TRP A 218 -4.52 13.53 34.71
CA TRP A 218 -4.50 14.96 34.40
C TRP A 218 -4.74 15.87 35.61
N GLN A 219 -3.66 16.38 36.19
CA GLN A 219 -3.67 17.41 37.22
C GLN A 219 -3.20 18.71 36.58
N GLY A 220 -4.03 19.25 35.68
CA GLY A 220 -3.84 20.62 35.23
C GLY A 220 -4.10 21.58 36.40
N THR A 221 -3.16 22.49 36.66
CA THR A 221 -3.53 23.79 37.23
C THR A 221 -4.40 24.54 36.21
N ALA A 222 -5.10 25.60 36.62
CA ALA A 222 -5.94 26.40 35.72
C ALA A 222 -5.21 26.96 34.48
N GLU A 223 -3.86 26.93 34.49
CA GLU A 223 -3.00 27.37 33.38
C GLU A 223 -2.22 26.23 32.69
N GLY A 224 -2.41 24.96 33.09
CA GLY A 224 -1.98 23.80 32.31
C GLY A 224 -0.47 23.54 32.22
N LYS A 225 0.35 23.90 33.23
CA LYS A 225 1.79 23.55 33.27
C LYS A 225 2.16 22.72 34.50
N HIS A 226 2.96 21.67 34.28
CA HIS A 226 3.61 20.84 35.30
C HIS A 226 5.09 21.23 35.38
N THR A 227 5.57 21.62 36.56
CA THR A 227 6.94 22.13 36.79
C THR A 227 7.96 21.01 37.08
N GLY A 228 7.49 19.82 37.47
CA GLY A 228 8.36 18.68 37.81
C GLY A 228 8.99 18.78 39.21
N ASP A 229 8.59 19.76 40.03
CA ASP A 229 9.02 19.88 41.42
C ASP A 229 8.09 19.08 42.35
N ILE A 230 8.68 18.25 43.22
CA ILE A 230 7.97 17.37 44.16
C ILE A 230 7.28 18.22 45.26
N ALA A 231 7.77 19.44 45.52
CA ALA A 231 7.19 20.36 46.49
C ALA A 231 5.82 20.94 46.05
N ASP A 232 5.47 20.83 44.77
CA ASP A 232 4.17 21.27 44.23
C ASP A 232 3.05 20.22 44.42
N GLU A 233 3.36 19.05 45.00
CA GLU A 233 2.34 18.03 45.31
C GLU A 233 1.48 18.44 46.53
N PRO A 234 0.14 18.39 46.43
CA PRO A 234 -0.72 18.63 47.58
C PRO A 234 -0.57 17.51 48.61
N GLN A 235 -0.39 17.88 49.89
CA GLN A 235 -0.15 16.93 51.01
C GLN A 235 -1.26 15.89 51.22
N VAL A 236 -2.42 16.05 50.60
CA VAL A 236 -3.54 15.10 50.72
C VAL A 236 -4.07 14.79 49.32
N LYS A 237 -3.91 13.53 48.90
CA LYS A 237 -4.54 13.03 47.68
C LYS A 237 -6.06 12.96 47.91
N PRO A 238 -6.90 13.58 47.06
CA PRO A 238 -8.34 13.40 47.15
C PRO A 238 -8.64 11.92 46.88
N SER A 239 -9.34 11.30 47.82
CA SER A 239 -9.77 9.91 47.71
C SER A 239 -10.85 9.77 46.65
N THR A 240 -10.57 9.00 45.59
CA THR A 240 -11.56 8.25 44.82
C THR A 240 -10.89 6.97 44.31
#